data_AF-A0AAU4ZWX9-F1
#
_entry.id   AF-A0AAU4ZWX9-F1
#
_cell.length_a   1.000
_cell.length_b   1.000
_cell.length_c   1.000
_cell.angle_alpha   90.00
_cell.angle_beta   90.00
_cell.angle_gamma   90.00
#
_symmetry.space_group_name_H-M   'P 1'
#
loop_
_entity.id
_entity.type
_entity.pdbx_description
1 polymer ?
#
loop_
_entity_poly.entity_id
_entity_poly.type
_entity_poly.pdbx_seq_one_letter_code
_entity_poly.pdbx_strand_id
1 'polypeptide(L)'
;MATTAQPPTTPNDYSSVTKTLDLLAPRWSVWVLMTLSSQPLRYAEIKPRLPWLADGQLHPRLRHLTNAGVVERTEYAPRHVTYGLTGRGAELLPVLAVIASWGDTYLEKQLVTSKATGELEPERIPPAQNIDDTITLIAPRHATPILMTLQARGRASAKALATEAMPGYGLTAVYKPLDRLVADGLVMVTGSGDFQLSASGQALAPVFQAITTWAVLPSAGADPLRRPGTAPSQTRSGTWATTPTRLPAPAIPAASSAGPALATTPPQDGPAWKSSDLFSHQIPARPITPAGGPRR
;
A
#
# COMPACT_ATOMS: atom_id res chain seq x y z
N MET A 1 -16.96 -26.77 23.59
CA MET A 1 -17.33 -25.62 22.76
C MET A 1 -16.95 -24.36 23.52
N ALA A 2 -15.90 -23.67 23.11
CA ALA A 2 -15.52 -22.38 23.68
C ALA A 2 -15.65 -21.32 22.59
N THR A 3 -16.75 -20.57 22.62
CA THR A 3 -16.88 -19.37 21.78
C THR A 3 -15.99 -18.30 22.38
N THR A 4 -14.76 -18.19 21.87
CA THR A 4 -13.88 -17.06 22.19
C THR A 4 -14.53 -15.81 21.62
N ALA A 5 -15.26 -15.09 22.47
CA ALA A 5 -15.73 -13.76 22.14
C ALA A 5 -14.49 -12.87 21.95
N GLN A 6 -14.31 -12.35 20.74
CA GLN A 6 -13.34 -11.30 20.44
C GLN A 6 -13.55 -10.18 21.47
N PRO A 7 -12.51 -9.68 22.18
CA PRO A 7 -12.68 -8.55 23.08
C PRO A 7 -13.23 -7.36 22.28
N PRO A 8 -14.09 -6.51 22.88
CA PRO A 8 -14.61 -5.33 22.19
C PRO A 8 -13.44 -4.45 21.73
N THR A 9 -13.39 -4.12 20.45
CA THR A 9 -12.39 -3.20 19.90
C THR A 9 -12.41 -1.91 20.71
N THR A 10 -11.28 -1.60 21.32
CA THR A 10 -11.16 -0.45 22.21
C THR A 10 -11.17 0.85 21.40
N PRO A 11 -11.56 1.98 21.99
CA PRO A 11 -11.48 3.29 21.33
C PRO A 11 -10.09 3.64 20.79
N ASN A 12 -9.04 3.02 21.34
CA ASN A 12 -7.65 3.19 20.91
C ASN A 12 -7.39 2.56 19.54
N ASP A 13 -8.02 1.43 19.25
CA ASP A 13 -7.84 0.64 18.02
C ASP A 13 -8.32 1.42 16.78
N TYR A 14 -9.48 2.08 16.87
CA TYR A 14 -10.00 2.96 15.81
C TYR A 14 -8.97 4.05 15.44
N SER A 15 -8.34 4.67 16.45
CA SER A 15 -7.36 5.74 16.23
C SER A 15 -6.12 5.22 15.50
N SER A 16 -5.70 3.99 15.80
CA SER A 16 -4.53 3.32 15.21
C SER A 16 -4.79 2.88 13.77
N VAL A 17 -6.00 2.38 13.46
CA VAL A 17 -6.41 2.06 12.09
C VAL A 17 -6.51 3.34 11.26
N THR A 18 -7.18 4.39 11.74
CA THR A 18 -7.28 5.68 11.01
C THR A 18 -5.91 6.29 10.74
N LYS A 19 -4.99 6.33 11.72
CA LYS A 19 -3.60 6.81 11.49
C LYS A 19 -2.85 6.00 10.42
N THR A 20 -3.06 4.69 10.35
CA THR A 20 -2.41 3.83 9.35
C THR A 20 -3.03 4.04 7.96
N LEU A 21 -4.34 4.25 7.88
CA LEU A 21 -5.00 4.64 6.64
C LEU A 21 -4.56 6.04 6.20
N ASP A 22 -4.42 7.01 7.10
CA ASP A 22 -3.89 8.37 6.81
C ASP A 22 -2.42 8.35 6.34
N LEU A 23 -1.63 7.36 6.76
CA LEU A 23 -0.27 7.11 6.26
C LEU A 23 -0.29 6.70 4.78
N LEU A 24 -1.23 5.81 4.40
CA LEU A 24 -1.31 5.20 3.07
C LEU A 24 -2.14 6.00 2.06
N ALA A 25 -3.18 6.71 2.51
CA ALA A 25 -4.12 7.49 1.70
C ALA A 25 -3.51 8.58 0.79
N PRO A 26 -2.34 9.18 1.06
CA PRO A 26 -1.72 10.11 0.13
C PRO A 26 -1.35 9.39 -1.17
N ARG A 27 -2.07 9.70 -2.26
CA ARG A 27 -1.92 9.10 -3.61
C ARG A 27 -0.48 8.73 -3.96
N TRP A 28 -0.29 7.52 -4.48
CA TRP A 28 1.00 6.93 -4.86
C TRP A 28 1.87 6.37 -3.72
N SER A 29 1.47 6.49 -2.45
CA SER A 29 2.24 5.91 -1.33
C SER A 29 2.38 4.39 -1.46
N VAL A 30 1.29 3.70 -1.80
CA VAL A 30 1.26 2.25 -2.05
C VAL A 30 2.20 1.85 -3.18
N TRP A 31 2.16 2.58 -4.30
CA TRP A 31 3.00 2.32 -5.47
C TRP A 31 4.50 2.44 -5.16
N VAL A 32 4.89 3.42 -4.34
CA VAL A 32 6.28 3.57 -3.87
C VAL A 32 6.67 2.42 -2.94
N LEU A 33 5.82 2.05 -1.97
CA LEU A 33 6.06 0.92 -1.07
C LEU A 33 6.23 -0.40 -1.83
N MET A 34 5.33 -0.70 -2.78
CA MET A 34 5.42 -1.87 -3.64
C MET A 34 6.69 -1.85 -4.52
N THR A 35 7.08 -0.69 -5.04
CA THR A 35 8.33 -0.56 -5.82
C THR A 35 9.58 -0.89 -4.98
N LEU A 36 9.60 -0.48 -3.70
CA LEU A 36 10.68 -0.69 -2.74
C LEU A 36 10.66 -2.08 -2.07
N SER A 37 9.60 -2.87 -2.24
CA SER A 37 9.44 -4.21 -1.64
C SER A 37 10.51 -5.23 -2.07
N SER A 38 11.12 -5.04 -3.24
CA SER A 38 12.11 -5.95 -3.81
C SER A 38 13.52 -5.74 -3.25
N GLN A 39 13.96 -4.48 -3.18
CA GLN A 39 15.29 -4.09 -2.75
C GLN A 39 15.33 -2.57 -2.49
N PRO A 40 16.32 -2.06 -1.75
CA PRO A 40 16.61 -0.62 -1.70
C PRO A 40 16.98 -0.08 -3.09
N LEU A 41 16.46 1.10 -3.45
CA LEU A 41 16.64 1.73 -4.75
C LEU A 41 17.04 3.21 -4.62
N ARG A 42 17.82 3.71 -5.57
CA ARG A 42 18.08 5.15 -5.72
C ARG A 42 16.89 5.85 -6.37
N TYR A 43 16.78 7.16 -6.19
CA TYR A 43 15.73 7.98 -6.85
C TYR A 43 15.69 7.74 -8.39
N ALA A 44 16.85 7.69 -9.02
CA ALA A 44 17.01 7.44 -10.46
C ALA A 44 16.60 6.02 -10.91
N GLU A 45 16.42 5.07 -9.99
CA GLU A 45 15.96 3.70 -10.24
C GLU A 45 14.47 3.53 -9.92
N ILE A 46 13.95 4.31 -8.97
CA ILE A 46 12.51 4.37 -8.62
C ILE A 46 11.74 5.10 -9.74
N LYS A 47 12.24 6.24 -10.21
CA LYS A 47 11.54 7.08 -11.19
C LYS A 47 11.20 6.35 -12.51
N PRO A 48 12.10 5.57 -13.15
CA PRO A 48 11.76 4.79 -14.34
C PRO A 48 10.72 3.68 -14.12
N ARG A 49 10.56 3.19 -12.87
CA ARG A 49 9.53 2.20 -12.50
C ARG A 49 8.14 2.84 -12.29
N LEU A 50 8.09 4.16 -12.07
CA LEU A 50 6.87 4.94 -11.86
C LEU A 50 6.81 6.14 -12.85
N PRO A 51 6.86 5.90 -14.18
CA PRO A 51 7.04 6.96 -15.17
C PRO A 51 5.91 8.00 -15.22
N TRP A 52 4.71 7.67 -14.75
CA TRP A 52 3.57 8.60 -14.66
C TRP A 52 3.62 9.54 -13.44
N LEU A 53 4.53 9.32 -12.47
CA LEU A 53 4.73 10.24 -11.34
C LEU A 53 5.64 11.41 -11.74
N ALA A 54 5.16 12.64 -11.55
CA ALA A 54 6.01 13.82 -11.65
C ALA A 54 7.06 13.86 -10.51
N ASP A 55 8.23 14.47 -10.74
CA ASP A 55 9.29 14.52 -9.71
C ASP A 55 8.88 15.32 -8.47
N GLY A 56 8.09 16.39 -8.68
CA GLY A 56 7.43 17.14 -7.62
C GLY A 56 6.39 16.34 -6.82
N GLN A 57 6.03 15.12 -7.24
CA GLN A 57 5.17 14.19 -6.49
C GLN A 57 5.99 13.08 -5.82
N LEU A 58 7.00 12.51 -6.49
CA LEU A 58 7.79 11.40 -5.93
C LEU A 58 8.62 11.82 -4.70
N HIS A 59 9.29 12.99 -4.74
CA HIS A 59 10.12 13.42 -3.62
C HIS A 59 9.32 13.68 -2.32
N PRO A 60 8.17 14.39 -2.32
CA PRO A 60 7.32 14.50 -1.14
C PRO A 60 6.80 13.15 -0.62
N ARG A 61 6.54 12.16 -1.49
CA ARG A 61 6.09 10.82 -1.07
C ARG A 61 7.19 10.02 -0.38
N LEU A 62 8.40 10.02 -0.92
CA LEU A 62 9.55 9.42 -0.25
C LEU A 62 9.80 10.08 1.11
N ARG A 63 9.71 11.42 1.20
CA ARG A 63 9.83 12.14 2.48
C ARG A 63 8.71 11.78 3.47
N HIS A 64 7.45 11.70 3.02
CA HIS A 64 6.31 11.27 3.85
C HIS A 64 6.51 9.87 4.42
N LEU A 65 6.85 8.90 3.58
CA LEU A 65 7.10 7.51 3.99
C LEU A 65 8.34 7.36 4.89
N THR A 66 9.35 8.21 4.70
CA THR A 66 10.53 8.26 5.57
C THR A 66 10.18 8.84 6.94
N ASN A 67 9.45 9.96 6.99
CA ASN A 67 8.96 10.56 8.23
C ASN A 67 8.03 9.61 9.02
N ALA A 68 7.27 8.76 8.31
CA ALA A 68 6.40 7.75 8.90
C ALA A 68 7.14 6.48 9.37
N GLY A 69 8.46 6.38 9.15
CA GLY A 69 9.28 5.26 9.62
C GLY A 69 9.06 3.93 8.88
N VAL A 70 8.38 3.95 7.72
CA VAL A 70 8.16 2.76 6.86
C VAL A 70 9.17 2.65 5.73
N VAL A 71 9.88 3.74 5.42
CA VAL A 71 11.00 3.80 4.47
C VAL A 71 12.23 4.35 5.19
N GLU A 72 13.40 3.74 5.01
CA GLU A 72 14.68 4.31 5.43
C GLU A 72 15.38 4.98 4.23
N ARG A 73 16.04 6.11 4.48
CA ARG A 73 16.86 6.84 3.51
C ARG A 73 18.32 6.74 3.93
N THR A 74 19.11 5.94 3.21
CA THR A 74 20.52 5.69 3.49
C THR A 74 21.41 6.53 2.56
N GLU A 75 22.26 7.37 3.14
CA GLU A 75 23.31 8.09 2.42
C GLU A 75 24.63 7.32 2.50
N TYR A 76 25.13 6.82 1.37
CA TYR A 76 26.48 6.22 1.28
C TYR A 76 27.54 7.26 0.88
N ALA A 77 27.12 8.28 0.12
CA ALA A 77 27.95 9.42 -0.29
C ALA A 77 27.04 10.58 -0.73
N PRO A 78 27.53 11.83 -0.87
CA PRO A 78 26.70 12.98 -1.26
C PRO A 78 25.94 12.87 -2.59
N ARG A 79 26.31 11.91 -3.45
CA ARG A 79 25.61 11.58 -4.72
C ARG A 79 25.01 10.16 -4.73
N HIS A 80 25.06 9.43 -3.62
CA HIS A 80 24.61 8.06 -3.50
C HIS A 80 23.66 7.93 -2.32
N VAL A 81 22.36 8.10 -2.61
CA VAL A 81 21.27 7.97 -1.64
C VAL A 81 20.31 6.89 -2.13
N THR A 82 20.04 5.90 -1.27
CA THR A 82 19.05 4.84 -1.51
C THR A 82 17.88 4.98 -0.56
N TYR A 83 16.71 4.51 -0.99
CA TYR A 83 15.51 4.36 -0.19
C TYR A 83 15.18 2.87 -0.13
N GLY A 84 14.84 2.34 1.04
CA GLY A 84 14.40 0.94 1.21
C GLY A 84 13.31 0.85 2.26
N LEU A 85 12.58 -0.26 2.35
CA LEU A 85 11.64 -0.48 3.44
C LEU A 85 12.39 -0.68 4.76
N THR A 86 11.86 -0.13 5.85
CA THR A 86 12.25 -0.55 7.21
C THR A 86 11.65 -1.92 7.53
N GLY A 87 12.05 -2.56 8.64
CA GLY A 87 11.37 -3.77 9.13
C GLY A 87 9.85 -3.56 9.26
N ARG A 88 9.45 -2.43 9.88
CA ARG A 88 8.05 -2.01 9.98
C ARG A 88 7.37 -1.78 8.62
N GLY A 89 8.12 -1.28 7.63
CA GLY A 89 7.65 -1.13 6.26
C GLY A 89 7.46 -2.47 5.52
N ALA A 90 8.32 -3.46 5.79
CA ALA A 90 8.17 -4.81 5.25
C ALA A 90 6.94 -5.54 5.85
N GLU A 91 6.70 -5.36 7.16
CA GLU A 91 5.50 -5.87 7.84
C GLU A 91 4.19 -5.25 7.33
N LEU A 92 4.25 -4.12 6.62
CA LEU A 92 3.08 -3.48 6.00
C LEU A 92 2.67 -4.19 4.68
N LEU A 93 3.59 -4.87 4.00
CA LEU A 93 3.33 -5.58 2.74
C LEU A 93 2.21 -6.64 2.83
N PRO A 94 2.16 -7.55 3.83
CA PRO A 94 1.04 -8.48 3.96
C PRO A 94 -0.30 -7.77 4.23
N VAL A 95 -0.31 -6.62 4.94
CA VAL A 95 -1.52 -5.82 5.12
C VAL A 95 -2.02 -5.27 3.78
N LEU A 96 -1.10 -4.73 2.96
CA LEU A 96 -1.42 -4.27 1.61
C LEU A 96 -1.98 -5.41 0.73
N ALA A 97 -1.47 -6.64 0.87
CA ALA A 97 -1.99 -7.80 0.14
C ALA A 97 -3.43 -8.16 0.56
N VAL A 98 -3.77 -8.09 1.85
CA VAL A 98 -5.15 -8.29 2.33
C VAL A 98 -6.08 -7.21 1.76
N ILE A 99 -5.67 -5.94 1.78
CA ILE A 99 -6.43 -4.84 1.16
C ILE A 99 -6.63 -5.09 -0.35
N ALA A 100 -5.58 -5.49 -1.06
CA ALA A 100 -5.66 -5.82 -2.49
C ALA A 100 -6.65 -6.96 -2.78
N SER A 101 -6.67 -8.02 -1.96
CA SER A 101 -7.59 -9.15 -2.14
C SER A 101 -9.05 -8.77 -1.90
N TRP A 102 -9.32 -7.88 -0.93
CA TRP A 102 -10.66 -7.34 -0.73
C TRP A 102 -11.06 -6.48 -1.95
N GLY A 103 -10.17 -5.59 -2.38
CA GLY A 103 -10.41 -4.72 -3.53
C GLY A 103 -10.68 -5.50 -4.82
N ASP A 104 -9.96 -6.60 -5.04
CA ASP A 104 -10.16 -7.46 -6.21
C ASP A 104 -11.46 -8.29 -6.14
N THR A 105 -11.97 -8.58 -4.94
CA THR A 105 -13.20 -9.36 -4.75
C THR A 105 -14.46 -8.49 -4.81
N TYR A 106 -14.41 -7.27 -4.25
CA TYR A 106 -15.61 -6.48 -3.98
C TYR A 106 -15.73 -5.17 -4.77
N LEU A 107 -14.64 -4.54 -5.23
CA LEU A 107 -14.78 -3.30 -6.02
C LEU A 107 -15.37 -3.62 -7.39
N GLU A 108 -16.23 -2.73 -7.89
CA GLU A 108 -16.68 -2.78 -9.27
C GLU A 108 -15.47 -2.78 -10.22
N LYS A 109 -15.47 -3.73 -11.16
CA LYS A 109 -14.52 -3.80 -12.28
C LYS A 109 -15.30 -3.43 -13.53
N GLN A 110 -14.82 -2.44 -14.28
CA GLN A 110 -15.42 -2.15 -15.58
C GLN A 110 -15.24 -3.37 -16.48
N LEU A 111 -16.29 -3.73 -17.21
CA LEU A 111 -16.16 -4.75 -18.24
C LEU A 111 -15.59 -4.10 -19.49
N VAL A 112 -14.39 -4.53 -19.88
CA VAL A 112 -13.67 -4.04 -21.05
C VAL A 112 -13.75 -5.08 -22.14
N THR A 113 -14.00 -4.66 -23.38
CA THR A 113 -13.91 -5.55 -24.55
C THR A 113 -12.47 -6.05 -24.65
N SER A 114 -12.28 -7.32 -24.33
CA SER A 114 -10.98 -7.91 -24.18
C SER A 114 -10.19 -7.76 -25.45
N LYS A 115 -8.99 -7.18 -25.34
CA LYS A 115 -8.03 -7.25 -26.44
C LYS A 115 -7.46 -8.66 -26.61
N ALA A 116 -7.87 -9.68 -25.85
CA ALA A 116 -7.46 -11.11 -25.89
C ALA A 116 -8.57 -12.08 -26.34
N THR A 117 -9.82 -11.81 -26.00
CA THR A 117 -10.93 -12.72 -26.30
C THR A 117 -12.12 -11.99 -26.85
N GLY A 118 -12.07 -10.66 -27.04
CA GLY A 118 -13.15 -9.75 -27.45
C GLY A 118 -14.48 -9.87 -26.68
N GLU A 119 -14.55 -10.79 -25.74
CA GLU A 119 -15.52 -10.91 -24.68
C GLU A 119 -15.43 -9.70 -23.76
N LEU A 120 -16.51 -9.48 -23.00
CA LEU A 120 -16.45 -8.49 -21.93
C LEU A 120 -15.79 -9.16 -20.74
N GLU A 121 -14.49 -8.91 -20.57
CA GLU A 121 -13.72 -9.35 -19.42
C GLU A 121 -13.66 -8.20 -18.39
N PRO A 122 -13.65 -8.50 -17.08
CA PRO A 122 -13.38 -7.48 -16.07
C PRO A 122 -11.98 -6.90 -16.27
N GLU A 123 -11.86 -5.58 -16.16
CA GLU A 123 -10.60 -4.87 -16.30
C GLU A 123 -9.53 -5.45 -15.35
N ARG A 124 -8.34 -5.76 -15.90
CA ARG A 124 -7.19 -6.20 -15.11
C ARG A 124 -6.54 -5.00 -14.43
N ILE A 125 -7.01 -4.69 -13.22
CA ILE A 125 -6.58 -3.50 -12.47
C ILE A 125 -5.31 -3.83 -11.65
N PRO A 126 -4.28 -2.97 -11.67
CA PRO A 126 -3.06 -3.18 -10.87
C PRO A 126 -3.35 -3.31 -9.37
N PRO A 127 -2.68 -4.21 -8.63
CA PRO A 127 -2.92 -4.36 -7.19
C PRO A 127 -2.75 -3.06 -6.39
N ALA A 128 -1.76 -2.23 -6.76
CA ALA A 128 -1.55 -0.92 -6.15
C ALA A 128 -2.75 0.03 -6.33
N GLN A 129 -3.45 -0.07 -7.47
CA GLN A 129 -4.68 0.69 -7.72
C GLN A 129 -5.87 0.12 -6.93
N ASN A 130 -6.07 -1.21 -6.91
CA ASN A 130 -7.08 -1.83 -6.05
C ASN A 130 -6.92 -1.43 -4.57
N ILE A 131 -5.69 -1.29 -4.09
CA ILE A 131 -5.39 -0.80 -2.74
C ILE A 131 -5.74 0.70 -2.61
N ASP A 132 -5.23 1.58 -3.49
CA ASP A 132 -5.53 3.03 -3.46
C ASP A 132 -7.06 3.29 -3.50
N ASP A 133 -7.80 2.56 -4.33
CA ASP A 133 -9.26 2.66 -4.47
C ASP A 133 -9.97 2.16 -3.19
N THR A 134 -9.56 1.01 -2.64
CA THR A 134 -10.09 0.49 -1.36
C THR A 134 -9.85 1.48 -0.22
N ILE A 135 -8.64 2.04 -0.12
CA ILE A 135 -8.30 3.06 0.88
C ILE A 135 -9.18 4.31 0.70
N THR A 136 -9.46 4.71 -0.54
CA THR A 136 -10.33 5.86 -0.86
C THR A 136 -11.77 5.67 -0.36
N LEU A 137 -12.24 4.42 -0.21
CA LEU A 137 -13.53 4.09 0.42
C LEU A 137 -13.48 4.08 1.95
N ILE A 138 -12.43 3.54 2.58
CA ILE A 138 -12.40 3.29 4.04
C ILE A 138 -11.68 4.36 4.88
N ALA A 139 -10.85 5.21 4.25
CA ALA A 139 -10.12 6.31 4.89
C ALA A 139 -10.85 7.68 5.00
N PRO A 140 -11.98 7.98 4.34
CA PRO A 140 -12.69 9.25 4.54
C PRO A 140 -13.02 9.52 6.02
N ARG A 141 -13.04 10.79 6.42
CA ARG A 141 -13.27 11.20 7.82
C ARG A 141 -14.52 10.51 8.40
N HIS A 142 -14.33 9.86 9.54
CA HIS A 142 -15.35 9.08 10.28
C HIS A 142 -15.86 7.80 9.60
N ALA A 143 -15.41 7.44 8.39
CA ALA A 143 -15.78 6.17 7.77
C ALA A 143 -15.28 4.95 8.57
N THR A 144 -13.98 4.91 8.90
CA THR A 144 -13.37 3.79 9.62
C THR A 144 -14.01 3.51 10.99
N PRO A 145 -14.23 4.51 11.87
CA PRO A 145 -14.87 4.27 13.16
C PRO A 145 -16.31 3.77 13.03
N ILE A 146 -17.09 4.29 12.06
CA ILE A 146 -18.47 3.83 11.82
C ILE A 146 -18.48 2.37 11.33
N LEU A 147 -17.61 2.02 10.36
CA LEU A 147 -17.50 0.66 9.85
C LEU A 147 -17.08 -0.34 10.94
N MET A 148 -16.07 -0.02 11.75
CA MET A 148 -15.63 -0.90 12.85
C MET A 148 -16.67 -0.98 13.98
N THR A 149 -17.40 0.10 14.27
CA THR A 149 -18.51 0.07 15.25
C THR A 149 -19.65 -0.82 14.79
N LEU A 150 -20.05 -0.72 13.50
CA LEU A 150 -21.03 -1.62 12.92
C LEU A 150 -20.52 -3.07 12.84
N GLN A 151 -19.22 -3.29 12.68
CA GLN A 151 -18.62 -4.63 12.71
C GLN A 151 -18.68 -5.27 14.10
N ALA A 152 -18.47 -4.49 15.16
CA ALA A 152 -18.58 -4.96 16.54
C ALA A 152 -20.03 -5.19 17.00
N ARG A 153 -20.99 -4.39 16.50
CA ARG A 153 -22.41 -4.44 16.94
C ARG A 153 -23.38 -5.14 15.98
N GLY A 154 -23.00 -5.35 14.72
CA GLY A 154 -23.87 -5.81 13.64
C GLY A 154 -24.83 -4.74 13.12
N ARG A 155 -25.83 -4.36 13.93
CA ARG A 155 -26.89 -3.40 13.60
C ARG A 155 -26.94 -2.26 14.61
N ALA A 156 -26.98 -1.01 14.13
CA ALA A 156 -27.02 0.17 15.00
C ALA A 156 -27.81 1.33 14.39
N SER A 157 -28.47 2.11 15.24
CA SER A 157 -29.12 3.36 14.84
C SER A 157 -28.10 4.50 14.69
N ALA A 158 -28.42 5.53 13.90
CA ALA A 158 -27.56 6.71 13.72
C ALA A 158 -27.14 7.36 15.05
N LYS A 159 -28.02 7.35 16.07
CA LYS A 159 -27.72 7.88 17.41
C LYS A 159 -26.68 7.05 18.17
N ALA A 160 -26.73 5.73 18.06
CA ALA A 160 -25.71 4.87 18.65
C ALA A 160 -24.34 5.12 17.98
N LEU A 161 -24.33 5.17 16.63
CA LEU A 161 -23.12 5.45 15.86
C LEU A 161 -22.53 6.84 16.16
N ALA A 162 -23.37 7.87 16.32
CA ALA A 162 -22.92 9.20 16.74
C ALA A 162 -22.15 9.17 18.06
N THR A 163 -22.71 8.48 19.04
CA THR A 163 -22.21 8.49 20.42
C THR A 163 -20.87 7.77 20.56
N GLU A 164 -20.63 6.75 19.74
CA GLU A 164 -19.50 5.82 19.88
C GLU A 164 -18.41 6.02 18.81
N ALA A 165 -18.80 6.16 17.54
CA ALA A 165 -17.87 6.34 16.42
C ALA A 165 -17.43 7.80 16.23
N MET A 166 -18.20 8.76 16.76
CA MET A 166 -17.96 10.21 16.60
C MET A 166 -18.16 10.99 17.91
N PRO A 167 -17.47 10.62 19.02
CA PRO A 167 -17.60 11.32 20.29
C PRO A 167 -17.26 12.81 20.14
N GLY A 168 -18.12 13.67 20.71
CA GLY A 168 -18.01 15.13 20.61
C GLY A 168 -18.66 15.76 19.37
N TYR A 169 -19.19 14.96 18.44
CA TYR A 169 -19.96 15.47 17.29
C TYR A 169 -21.46 15.35 17.51
N GLY A 170 -22.23 16.29 16.96
CA GLY A 170 -23.70 16.23 16.98
C GLY A 170 -24.26 15.15 16.04
N LEU A 171 -25.46 14.65 16.33
CA LEU A 171 -26.15 13.59 15.57
C LEU A 171 -26.14 13.84 14.05
N THR A 172 -26.35 15.09 13.63
CA THR A 172 -26.41 15.49 12.21
C THR A 172 -25.10 15.23 11.45
N ALA A 173 -23.95 15.20 12.15
CA ALA A 173 -22.64 15.01 11.53
C ALA A 173 -22.41 13.58 11.01
N VAL A 174 -23.18 12.60 11.48
CA VAL A 174 -23.02 11.17 11.13
C VAL A 174 -23.69 10.83 9.79
N TYR A 175 -24.74 11.55 9.40
CA TYR A 175 -25.47 11.25 8.16
C TYR A 175 -24.59 11.39 6.93
N LYS A 176 -23.80 12.46 6.79
CA LYS A 176 -22.94 12.64 5.59
C LYS A 176 -21.93 11.49 5.38
N PRO A 177 -21.21 11.00 6.42
CA PRO A 177 -20.45 9.75 6.33
C PRO A 177 -21.31 8.51 6.03
N LEU A 178 -22.48 8.35 6.67
CA LEU A 178 -23.36 7.19 6.47
C LEU A 178 -23.95 7.14 5.06
N ASP A 179 -24.51 8.23 4.56
CA ASP A 179 -25.07 8.37 3.20
C ASP A 179 -24.01 8.01 2.15
N ARG A 180 -22.76 8.43 2.39
CA ARG A 180 -21.63 8.03 1.57
C ARG A 180 -21.34 6.54 1.67
N LEU A 181 -21.23 5.96 2.88
CA LEU A 181 -20.99 4.52 3.05
C LEU A 181 -22.12 3.64 2.47
N VAL A 182 -23.34 4.15 2.42
CA VAL A 182 -24.49 3.52 1.74
C VAL A 182 -24.37 3.64 0.22
N ALA A 183 -24.02 4.82 -0.30
CA ALA A 183 -23.77 5.04 -1.74
C ALA A 183 -22.56 4.24 -2.27
N ASP A 184 -21.53 4.07 -1.43
CA ASP A 184 -20.32 3.29 -1.67
C ASP A 184 -20.56 1.77 -1.43
N GLY A 185 -21.79 1.36 -1.07
CA GLY A 185 -22.20 -0.05 -0.97
C GLY A 185 -21.64 -0.84 0.23
N LEU A 186 -21.03 -0.17 1.21
CA LEU A 186 -20.44 -0.79 2.42
C LEU A 186 -21.44 -0.93 3.57
N VAL A 187 -22.46 -0.09 3.60
CA VAL A 187 -23.52 -0.06 4.63
C VAL A 187 -24.88 -0.18 3.94
N MET A 188 -25.83 -0.83 4.59
CA MET A 188 -27.22 -0.92 4.14
C MET A 188 -28.17 -0.42 5.22
N VAL A 189 -29.25 0.24 4.80
CA VAL A 189 -30.35 0.64 5.69
C VAL A 189 -31.34 -0.52 5.78
N THR A 190 -31.66 -0.90 7.01
CA THR A 190 -32.69 -1.93 7.31
C THR A 190 -34.09 -1.32 7.28
N GLY A 191 -35.13 -2.15 7.17
CA GLY A 191 -36.52 -1.69 7.15
C GLY A 191 -37.02 -0.95 8.40
N SER A 192 -36.24 -0.89 9.49
CA SER A 192 -36.53 -0.05 10.68
C SER A 192 -35.88 1.33 10.63
N GLY A 193 -34.99 1.61 9.66
CA GLY A 193 -34.12 2.78 9.67
C GLY A 193 -32.80 2.61 10.42
N ASP A 194 -32.48 1.42 10.97
CA ASP A 194 -31.14 1.13 11.49
C ASP A 194 -30.16 0.79 10.35
N PHE A 195 -28.88 0.99 10.60
CA PHE A 195 -27.78 0.69 9.68
C PHE A 195 -27.12 -0.64 10.04
N GLN A 196 -26.68 -1.39 9.02
CA GLN A 196 -25.89 -2.61 9.16
C GLN A 196 -24.84 -2.69 8.03
N LEU A 197 -23.76 -3.45 8.22
CA LEU A 197 -22.79 -3.68 7.14
C LEU A 197 -23.38 -4.55 6.03
N SER A 198 -23.08 -4.21 4.78
CA SER A 198 -23.28 -5.09 3.62
C SER A 198 -22.32 -6.28 3.64
N ALA A 199 -22.46 -7.24 2.72
CA ALA A 199 -21.51 -8.35 2.60
C ALA A 199 -20.06 -7.88 2.33
N SER A 200 -19.88 -6.86 1.48
CA SER A 200 -18.57 -6.24 1.23
C SER A 200 -18.06 -5.47 2.45
N GLY A 201 -18.94 -4.75 3.17
CA GLY A 201 -18.60 -4.08 4.43
C GLY A 201 -18.16 -5.05 5.54
N GLN A 202 -18.81 -6.20 5.67
CA GLN A 202 -18.42 -7.25 6.63
C GLN A 202 -17.06 -7.86 6.26
N ALA A 203 -16.79 -8.04 4.96
CA ALA A 203 -15.53 -8.57 4.47
C ALA A 203 -14.30 -7.65 4.70
N LEU A 204 -14.49 -6.41 5.17
CA LEU A 204 -13.39 -5.56 5.65
C LEU A 204 -12.83 -6.00 7.02
N ALA A 205 -13.44 -6.96 7.72
CA ALA A 205 -12.94 -7.49 8.99
C ALA A 205 -11.46 -7.89 8.96
N PRO A 206 -10.98 -8.77 8.06
CA PRO A 206 -9.55 -9.09 7.93
C PRO A 206 -8.68 -7.88 7.61
N VAL A 207 -9.18 -6.90 6.85
CA VAL A 207 -8.44 -5.65 6.55
C VAL A 207 -8.20 -4.85 7.84
N PHE A 208 -9.24 -4.59 8.63
CA PHE A 208 -9.09 -3.84 9.88
C PHE A 208 -8.27 -4.60 10.93
N GLN A 209 -8.40 -5.93 11.01
CA GLN A 209 -7.58 -6.76 11.90
C GLN A 209 -6.10 -6.75 11.50
N ALA A 210 -5.79 -6.85 10.20
CA ALA A 210 -4.41 -6.77 9.71
C ALA A 210 -3.78 -5.39 9.99
N ILE A 211 -4.54 -4.30 9.76
CA ILE A 211 -4.10 -2.94 10.08
C ILE A 211 -3.89 -2.74 11.59
N THR A 212 -4.83 -3.20 12.43
CA THR A 212 -4.73 -3.08 13.89
C THR A 212 -3.50 -3.84 14.41
N THR A 213 -3.30 -5.07 13.93
CA THR A 213 -2.14 -5.90 14.28
C THR A 213 -0.84 -5.17 13.92
N TRP A 214 -0.73 -4.65 12.69
CA TRP A 214 0.45 -3.89 12.26
C TRP A 214 0.66 -2.59 13.05
N ALA A 215 -0.41 -1.88 13.41
CA ALA A 215 -0.31 -0.62 14.15
C ALA A 215 0.19 -0.82 15.59
N VAL A 216 -0.06 -2.00 16.17
CA VAL A 216 0.40 -2.41 17.51
C VAL A 216 1.80 -3.03 17.49
N LEU A 217 2.34 -3.43 16.33
CA LEU A 217 3.69 -3.99 16.23
C LEU A 217 4.70 -3.02 16.88
N PRO A 218 5.52 -3.51 17.83
CA PRO A 218 6.59 -2.69 18.39
C PRO A 218 7.48 -2.29 17.23
N SER A 219 7.70 -0.98 17.05
CA SER A 219 8.59 -0.51 16.00
C SER A 219 9.97 -1.07 16.28
N ALA A 220 10.36 -2.10 15.52
CA ALA A 220 11.64 -2.76 15.66
C ALA A 220 12.73 -1.67 15.59
N GLY A 221 13.30 -1.38 16.76
CA GLY A 221 14.22 -0.28 16.92
C GLY A 221 15.49 -0.52 16.13
N ALA A 222 16.36 0.50 16.17
CA ALA A 222 17.74 0.42 15.69
C ALA A 222 18.33 -1.00 15.88
N ASP A 223 18.58 -1.67 14.76
CA ASP A 223 19.12 -3.02 14.69
C ASP A 223 20.31 -3.17 15.68
N PRO A 224 20.29 -4.11 16.64
CA PRO A 224 21.42 -4.33 17.55
C PRO A 224 22.69 -4.83 16.84
N LEU A 225 22.61 -5.24 15.57
CA LEU A 225 23.75 -5.50 14.69
C LEU A 225 24.22 -4.27 13.89
N ARG A 226 23.61 -3.09 14.08
CA ARG A 226 24.13 -1.79 13.64
C ARG A 226 25.38 -1.45 14.46
N ARG A 227 26.49 -2.12 14.15
CA ARG A 227 27.83 -1.63 14.47
C ARG A 227 27.88 -0.16 14.02
N PRO A 228 28.33 0.79 14.86
CA PRO A 228 28.67 2.12 14.38
C PRO A 228 29.89 1.96 13.45
N GLY A 229 29.62 1.79 12.16
CA GLY A 229 30.63 2.00 11.13
C GLY A 229 31.13 3.41 11.30
N THR A 230 32.40 3.54 11.70
CA THR A 230 32.99 4.79 12.19
C THR A 230 32.81 5.88 11.15
N ALA A 231 31.85 6.78 11.37
CA ALA A 231 31.71 7.95 10.53
C ALA A 231 32.98 8.80 10.72
N PRO A 232 33.78 9.04 9.66
CA PRO A 232 34.94 9.92 9.79
C PRO A 232 34.42 11.32 10.11
N SER A 233 34.73 11.78 11.31
CA SER A 233 34.39 13.12 11.80
C SER A 233 35.01 14.17 10.89
N GLN A 234 34.21 14.75 9.98
CA GLN A 234 34.63 15.92 9.22
C GLN A 234 34.60 17.16 10.11
N THR A 235 35.72 17.39 10.79
CA THR A 235 36.03 18.70 11.36
C THR A 235 36.06 19.72 10.23
N ARG A 236 35.21 20.75 10.33
CA ARG A 236 35.24 21.93 9.46
C ARG A 236 36.63 22.57 9.49
N SER A 237 37.24 22.76 8.32
CA SER A 237 37.71 24.08 7.82
C SER A 237 38.62 23.91 6.59
N GLY A 238 38.33 24.62 5.50
CA GLY A 238 39.14 24.59 4.29
C GLY A 238 38.47 25.36 3.15
N THR A 239 39.11 26.44 2.70
CA THR A 239 38.60 27.36 1.67
C THR A 239 38.56 26.71 0.28
N TRP A 240 37.56 27.08 -0.52
CA TRP A 240 37.44 26.65 -1.91
C TRP A 240 38.62 27.16 -2.74
N ALA A 241 39.36 26.25 -3.38
CA ALA A 241 40.37 26.58 -4.36
C ALA A 241 40.16 25.70 -5.62
N THR A 242 39.92 26.35 -6.74
CA THR A 242 39.74 25.74 -8.07
C THR A 242 41.07 25.35 -8.70
N THR A 243 41.14 24.15 -9.32
CA THR A 243 41.63 23.89 -10.71
C THR A 243 41.71 22.37 -10.94
N PRO A 244 41.25 21.83 -12.10
CA PRO A 244 41.37 20.40 -12.40
C PRO A 244 42.69 20.07 -13.13
N THR A 245 43.42 19.05 -12.67
CA THR A 245 44.52 18.45 -13.45
C THR A 245 44.01 17.21 -14.18
N ARG A 246 43.93 17.30 -15.51
CA ARG A 246 43.62 16.20 -16.42
C ARG A 246 44.83 15.27 -16.55
N LEU A 247 44.64 13.96 -16.40
CA LEU A 247 45.56 12.92 -16.86
C LEU A 247 44.92 12.12 -18.02
N PRO A 248 45.71 11.62 -18.99
CA PRO A 248 45.20 11.04 -20.24
C PRO A 248 44.77 9.57 -20.09
N ALA A 249 43.83 9.15 -20.93
CA ALA A 249 43.39 7.75 -21.01
C ALA A 249 44.33 6.90 -21.90
N PRO A 250 44.67 5.66 -21.50
CA PRO A 250 45.31 4.69 -22.39
C PRO A 250 44.28 4.03 -23.33
N ALA A 251 44.75 3.56 -24.48
CA ALA A 251 43.92 3.10 -25.60
C ALA A 251 43.36 1.68 -25.44
N ILE A 252 42.25 1.41 -26.13
CA ILE A 252 41.58 0.10 -26.25
C ILE A 252 42.04 -0.57 -27.57
N PRO A 253 42.44 -1.86 -27.56
CA PRO A 253 42.36 -2.76 -28.71
C PRO A 253 41.09 -3.64 -28.65
N ALA A 254 40.64 -4.13 -29.81
CA ALA A 254 39.33 -4.73 -30.01
C ALA A 254 39.25 -6.27 -29.78
N ALA A 255 38.04 -6.80 -29.97
CA ALA A 255 37.46 -8.07 -29.51
C ALA A 255 37.92 -9.40 -30.17
N SER A 256 37.22 -10.49 -29.77
CA SER A 256 37.19 -11.90 -30.22
C SER A 256 38.19 -12.89 -29.57
N SER A 257 37.84 -14.15 -29.28
CA SER A 257 36.53 -14.87 -29.32
C SER A 257 36.57 -16.25 -28.60
N ALA A 258 35.39 -16.79 -28.25
CA ALA A 258 35.00 -18.22 -28.12
C ALA A 258 35.60 -19.20 -27.07
N GLY A 259 34.85 -19.41 -25.96
CA GLY A 259 34.46 -20.72 -25.34
C GLY A 259 35.51 -21.65 -24.69
N PRO A 260 35.09 -22.81 -24.08
CA PRO A 260 33.74 -23.25 -23.65
C PRO A 260 33.66 -23.84 -22.20
N ALA A 261 32.43 -24.21 -21.77
CA ALA A 261 32.08 -25.10 -20.62
C ALA A 261 32.42 -24.61 -19.18
N LEU A 262 31.57 -24.75 -18.16
CA LEU A 262 30.85 -25.95 -17.70
C LEU A 262 29.50 -25.63 -17.03
N ALA A 263 28.63 -26.63 -16.88
CA ALA A 263 27.38 -26.54 -16.14
C ALA A 263 27.56 -26.84 -14.63
N THR A 264 26.72 -26.23 -13.78
CA THR A 264 26.33 -26.80 -12.47
C THR A 264 24.96 -26.26 -12.08
N THR A 265 24.00 -27.17 -11.90
CA THR A 265 22.66 -26.88 -11.33
C THR A 265 22.67 -27.21 -9.84
N PRO A 266 22.05 -26.39 -8.98
CA PRO A 266 21.44 -26.85 -7.74
C PRO A 266 19.89 -26.67 -7.74
N PRO A 267 19.15 -27.39 -6.87
CA PRO A 267 17.70 -27.60 -7.02
C PRO A 267 16.80 -26.56 -6.30
N GLN A 268 15.49 -26.82 -6.37
CA GLN A 268 14.36 -25.99 -5.94
C GLN A 268 14.21 -25.91 -4.40
N ASP A 269 13.64 -24.82 -3.85
CA ASP A 269 12.19 -24.73 -3.52
C ASP A 269 11.88 -23.57 -2.54
N GLY A 270 10.71 -22.96 -2.72
CA GLY A 270 10.20 -21.85 -1.90
C GLY A 270 9.34 -20.87 -2.72
N PRO A 271 8.19 -20.38 -2.22
CA PRO A 271 7.25 -19.58 -3.00
C PRO A 271 7.69 -18.12 -3.17
N ALA A 272 8.72 -17.91 -3.98
CA ALA A 272 9.18 -16.59 -4.40
C ALA A 272 8.34 -16.09 -5.60
N TRP A 273 7.57 -15.02 -5.39
CA TRP A 273 6.80 -14.34 -6.44
C TRP A 273 7.72 -13.85 -7.56
N LYS A 274 7.33 -14.07 -8.83
CA LYS A 274 8.10 -13.66 -10.02
C LYS A 274 7.41 -12.53 -10.77
N SER A 275 8.21 -11.61 -11.32
CA SER A 275 7.78 -10.36 -11.94
C SER A 275 7.38 -10.48 -13.43
N SER A 276 7.22 -11.70 -13.94
CA SER A 276 7.05 -11.97 -15.38
C SER A 276 5.62 -11.85 -15.91
N ASP A 277 4.61 -11.94 -15.05
CA ASP A 277 3.22 -12.24 -15.47
C ASP A 277 2.43 -10.97 -15.89
N LEU A 278 3.14 -9.95 -16.36
CA LEU A 278 2.61 -8.61 -16.59
C LEU A 278 2.05 -8.37 -18.01
N PHE A 279 2.48 -9.08 -19.07
CA PHE A 279 2.15 -8.69 -20.47
C PHE A 279 1.97 -9.86 -21.47
N SER A 280 0.77 -10.00 -22.10
CA SER A 280 0.45 -10.71 -23.38
C SER A 280 -1.01 -10.42 -23.86
N HIS A 281 -1.39 -10.69 -25.14
CA HIS A 281 -2.55 -10.08 -25.88
C HIS A 281 -3.36 -11.03 -26.85
N GLN A 282 -4.51 -10.56 -27.45
CA GLN A 282 -5.21 -10.88 -28.79
C GLN A 282 -6.63 -11.62 -29.00
N ILE A 283 -7.77 -10.85 -29.09
CA ILE A 283 -9.28 -10.94 -29.45
C ILE A 283 -9.99 -12.22 -30.05
N PRO A 284 -11.25 -12.71 -29.67
CA PRO A 284 -12.63 -12.33 -30.25
C PRO A 284 -14.07 -12.72 -29.61
N ALA A 285 -14.91 -11.73 -29.15
CA ALA A 285 -16.40 -11.63 -28.87
C ALA A 285 -17.25 -12.28 -27.68
N ARG A 286 -18.00 -11.40 -26.96
CA ARG A 286 -18.97 -11.42 -25.77
C ARG A 286 -20.02 -12.55 -25.51
N PRO A 287 -20.53 -12.75 -24.24
CA PRO A 287 -21.71 -12.00 -23.72
C PRO A 287 -21.89 -11.70 -22.17
N ILE A 288 -22.06 -10.41 -21.81
CA ILE A 288 -23.07 -9.73 -20.91
C ILE A 288 -23.45 -10.26 -19.47
N THR A 289 -22.98 -9.58 -18.39
CA THR A 289 -23.58 -9.12 -17.05
C THR A 289 -24.68 -9.92 -16.27
N PRO A 290 -25.04 -9.65 -14.96
CA PRO A 290 -24.79 -8.48 -14.09
C PRO A 290 -24.44 -8.71 -12.57
N ALA A 291 -23.71 -7.78 -11.93
CA ALA A 291 -23.76 -7.52 -10.47
C ALA A 291 -23.10 -6.17 -10.11
N GLY A 292 -23.75 -5.34 -9.29
CA GLY A 292 -23.19 -4.07 -8.79
C GLY A 292 -22.52 -4.24 -7.42
N GLY A 293 -21.30 -3.75 -7.28
CA GLY A 293 -20.51 -3.80 -6.04
C GLY A 293 -20.27 -2.40 -5.47
N PRO A 294 -19.46 -2.28 -4.40
CA PRO A 294 -18.81 -1.02 -4.04
C PRO A 294 -18.20 -0.31 -5.24
N ARG A 295 -18.59 0.95 -5.43
CA ARG A 295 -18.05 1.80 -6.50
C ARG A 295 -16.56 2.02 -6.33
N ARG A 296 -15.88 2.22 -7.45
CA ARG A 296 -14.45 2.54 -7.55
C ARG A 296 -14.24 4.05 -7.72
#